data_AF-A0AAV4GUM3-F1
#
_entry.id   AF-A0AAV4GUM3-F1
#
_cell.length_a   1.000
_cell.length_b   1.000
_cell.length_c   1.000
_cell.angle_alpha   90.00
_cell.angle_beta   90.00
_cell.angle_gamma   90.00
#
_symmetry.space_group_name_H-M   'P 1'
#
loop_
_entity.id
_entity.type
_entity.pdbx_description
1 polymer ?
#
loop_
_entity_poly.entity_id
_entity_poly.type
_entity_poly.pdbx_seq_one_letter_code
_entity_poly.pdbx_strand_id
1 'polypeptide(L)'
;MTYTETVPSKGDLSAKVILQHRVWGLYRGYKTAMNKLNGIMWPGSLLHLSLTVGAITAVRISHVSLLQPIKTQLLNLEDYVSASEEKMRATISCSLTGAVVFVALTFWRKLMLRNLLRYRAWMYENPTKPSIATKLWGILLTVLSGWRPSIYSYQGSLPRMPVPPLKETMRQLVASFEPIYADQPEKLEELKKDAQNFETTLGPKLQKMLLLRSWWADNFVSDWWEKYVYLMGRTPLPINSNYYIMDQCYWTPTSIQCAR
;
A
#
# COMPACT_ATOMS: atom_id res chain seq x y z
N MET A 1 17.40 39.17 -53.68
CA MET A 1 16.50 38.22 -52.98
C MET A 1 16.69 38.47 -51.48
N THR A 2 16.00 39.47 -50.96
CA THR A 2 16.21 39.98 -49.60
C THR A 2 15.18 39.32 -48.70
N TYR A 3 15.62 38.37 -47.88
CA TYR A 3 14.78 37.74 -46.87
C TYR A 3 14.47 38.78 -45.77
N THR A 4 13.25 39.29 -45.76
CA THR A 4 12.73 40.07 -44.62
C THR A 4 12.27 39.09 -43.55
N GLU A 5 13.16 38.73 -42.62
CA GLU A 5 12.75 38.11 -41.37
C GLU A 5 11.98 39.13 -40.54
N THR A 6 10.66 38.95 -40.46
CA THR A 6 9.80 39.69 -39.55
C THR A 6 10.12 39.27 -38.12
N VAL A 7 10.86 40.11 -37.40
CA VAL A 7 11.11 39.94 -35.96
C VAL A 7 9.77 40.08 -35.21
N PRO A 8 9.31 39.06 -34.46
CA PRO A 8 8.03 39.12 -33.76
C PRO A 8 8.07 40.19 -32.67
N SER A 9 7.00 40.99 -32.56
CA SER A 9 6.91 42.08 -31.58
C SER A 9 6.97 41.53 -30.14
N LYS A 10 7.54 42.30 -29.20
CA LYS A 10 7.66 41.92 -27.76
C LYS A 10 6.33 41.51 -27.12
N GLY A 11 5.19 42.03 -27.59
CA GLY A 11 3.86 41.63 -27.12
C GLY A 11 3.46 40.22 -27.54
N ASP A 12 3.88 39.78 -28.73
CA ASP A 12 3.57 38.46 -29.28
C ASP A 12 4.38 37.33 -28.61
N LEU A 13 5.63 37.63 -28.22
CA LEU A 13 6.45 36.76 -27.36
C LEU A 13 5.85 36.60 -25.96
N SER A 14 5.36 37.69 -25.35
CA SER A 14 4.73 37.65 -24.02
C SER A 14 3.44 36.80 -24.02
N ALA A 15 2.60 36.96 -25.05
CA ALA A 15 1.38 36.16 -25.19
C ALA A 15 1.66 34.66 -25.36
N LYS A 16 2.68 34.29 -26.16
CA LYS A 16 3.12 32.89 -26.33
C LYS A 16 3.65 32.29 -25.03
N VAL A 17 4.45 33.04 -24.26
CA VAL A 17 4.96 32.58 -22.95
C VAL A 17 3.81 32.40 -21.95
N ILE A 18 2.85 33.33 -21.89
CA ILE A 18 1.67 33.23 -21.01
C ILE A 18 0.80 32.02 -21.41
N LEU A 19 0.56 31.82 -22.71
CA LEU A 19 -0.18 30.67 -23.20
C LEU A 19 0.53 29.35 -22.86
N GLN A 20 1.85 29.28 -23.07
CA GLN A 20 2.65 28.11 -22.71
C GLN A 20 2.60 27.83 -21.20
N HIS A 21 2.70 28.87 -20.36
CA HIS A 21 2.58 28.73 -18.91
C HIS A 21 1.19 28.23 -18.48
N ARG A 22 0.12 28.71 -19.12
CA ARG A 22 -1.26 28.28 -18.87
C ARG A 22 -1.48 26.84 -19.32
N VAL A 23 -1.05 26.47 -20.53
CA VAL A 23 -1.13 25.10 -21.06
C VAL A 23 -0.34 24.14 -20.17
N TRP A 24 0.88 24.53 -19.76
CA TRP A 24 1.70 23.71 -18.87
C TRP A 24 1.10 23.62 -17.46
N GLY A 25 0.44 24.67 -16.97
CA GLY A 25 -0.35 24.65 -15.74
C GLY A 25 -1.52 23.64 -15.81
N LEU A 26 -2.30 23.68 -16.89
CA LEU A 26 -3.39 22.74 -17.13
C LEU A 26 -2.90 21.29 -17.27
N TYR A 27 -1.83 21.07 -18.03
CA TYR A 27 -1.19 19.76 -18.18
C TYR A 27 -0.71 19.21 -16.83
N ARG A 28 -0.06 20.04 -16.01
CA ARG A 28 0.35 19.64 -14.65
C ARG A 28 -0.85 19.30 -13.77
N GLY A 29 -1.90 20.14 -13.79
CA GLY A 29 -3.13 19.88 -13.05
C GLY A 29 -3.75 18.53 -13.42
N TYR A 30 -3.89 18.26 -14.72
CA TYR A 30 -4.35 16.98 -15.25
C TYR A 30 -3.47 15.81 -14.79
N LYS A 31 -2.14 15.93 -14.92
CA LYS A 31 -1.20 14.88 -14.53
C LYS A 31 -1.27 14.59 -13.02
N THR A 32 -1.40 15.62 -12.18
CA THR A 32 -1.56 15.45 -10.74
C THR A 32 -2.88 14.75 -10.39
N ALA A 33 -3.98 15.14 -11.01
CA ALA A 33 -5.28 14.49 -10.82
C ALA A 33 -5.23 13.02 -11.26
N MET A 34 -4.65 12.75 -12.43
CA MET A 34 -4.46 11.41 -12.97
C MET A 34 -3.60 10.53 -12.05
N ASN A 35 -2.50 11.08 -11.52
CA ASN A 35 -1.64 10.38 -10.56
C ASN A 35 -2.37 10.07 -9.25
N LYS A 36 -3.21 10.99 -8.76
CA LYS A 36 -4.03 10.77 -7.56
C LYS A 36 -5.05 9.65 -7.78
N LEU A 37 -5.75 9.66 -8.92
CA LEU A 37 -6.70 8.61 -9.30
C LEU A 37 -6.00 7.25 -9.43
N ASN A 38 -4.88 7.19 -10.16
CA ASN A 38 -4.10 5.96 -10.29
C ASN A 38 -3.53 5.48 -8.95
N GLY A 39 -3.19 6.39 -8.03
CA GLY A 39 -2.79 6.05 -6.67
C GLY A 39 -3.92 5.38 -5.87
N ILE A 40 -5.15 5.89 -5.96
CA ILE A 40 -6.34 5.31 -5.31
C ILE A 40 -6.65 3.92 -5.88
N MET A 41 -6.53 3.76 -7.21
CA MET A 41 -6.84 2.52 -7.90
C MET A 41 -5.70 1.49 -7.88
N TRP A 42 -4.50 1.85 -7.38
CA TRP A 42 -3.36 0.94 -7.33
C TRP A 42 -3.74 -0.34 -6.57
N PRO A 43 -3.38 -1.54 -7.08
CA PRO A 43 -2.43 -1.85 -8.15
C PRO A 43 -3.02 -1.77 -9.58
N GLY A 44 -4.27 -1.33 -9.73
CA GLY A 44 -4.89 -0.97 -11.00
C GLY A 44 -4.53 0.45 -11.47
N SER A 45 -5.10 0.85 -12.61
CA SER A 45 -4.97 2.20 -13.19
C SER A 45 -6.14 2.46 -14.13
N LEU A 46 -6.32 3.72 -14.55
CA LEU A 46 -7.35 4.05 -15.55
C LEU A 46 -7.13 3.37 -16.90
N LEU A 47 -5.87 3.12 -17.27
CA LEU A 47 -5.53 2.33 -18.45
C LEU A 47 -6.06 0.90 -18.30
N HIS A 48 -5.83 0.25 -17.16
CA HIS A 48 -6.35 -1.10 -16.92
C HIS A 48 -7.88 -1.14 -16.97
N LEU A 49 -8.57 -0.14 -16.43
CA LEU A 49 -10.03 -0.03 -16.56
C LEU A 49 -10.47 0.10 -18.03
N SER A 50 -9.82 0.96 -18.82
CA SER A 50 -10.13 1.07 -20.25
C SER A 50 -9.86 -0.24 -21.01
N LEU A 51 -8.80 -0.98 -20.64
CA LEU A 51 -8.46 -2.26 -21.24
C LEU A 51 -9.47 -3.34 -20.88
N THR A 52 -9.96 -3.40 -19.64
CA THR A 52 -11.00 -4.37 -19.26
C THR A 52 -12.31 -4.07 -19.94
N VAL A 53 -12.74 -2.81 -20.00
CA VAL A 53 -13.95 -2.41 -20.74
C VAL A 53 -13.80 -2.75 -22.23
N GLY A 54 -12.66 -2.40 -22.84
CA GLY A 54 -12.37 -2.73 -24.24
C GLY A 54 -12.35 -4.24 -24.51
N ALA A 55 -11.81 -5.04 -23.59
CA ALA A 55 -11.81 -6.51 -23.69
C ALA A 55 -13.24 -7.08 -23.63
N ILE A 56 -14.11 -6.57 -22.74
CA ILE A 56 -15.52 -6.98 -22.67
C ILE A 56 -16.27 -6.59 -23.95
N THR A 57 -16.03 -5.38 -24.48
CA THR A 57 -16.59 -4.95 -25.76
C THR A 57 -16.10 -5.84 -26.92
N ALA A 58 -14.83 -6.22 -26.93
CA ALA A 58 -14.28 -7.15 -27.92
C ALA A 58 -14.94 -8.54 -27.83
N VAL A 59 -15.17 -9.06 -26.62
CA VAL A 59 -15.90 -10.32 -26.39
C VAL A 59 -17.31 -10.24 -26.97
N ARG A 60 -18.03 -9.13 -26.75
CA ARG A 60 -19.38 -8.91 -27.31
C ARG A 60 -19.39 -9.02 -28.83
N ILE A 61 -18.43 -8.38 -29.50
CA ILE A 61 -18.36 -8.33 -30.97
C ILE A 61 -17.79 -9.63 -31.55
N SER A 62 -17.00 -10.38 -30.78
CA SER A 62 -16.36 -11.60 -31.26
C SER A 62 -17.35 -12.70 -31.67
N HIS A 63 -16.94 -13.48 -32.68
CA HIS A 63 -17.63 -14.70 -33.14
C HIS A 63 -16.92 -15.98 -32.72
N VAL A 64 -15.94 -15.88 -31.82
CA VAL A 64 -15.12 -17.02 -31.37
C VAL A 64 -15.97 -17.97 -30.54
N SER A 65 -16.00 -19.25 -30.91
CA SER A 65 -16.80 -20.29 -30.25
C SER A 65 -16.48 -20.44 -28.74
N LEU A 66 -15.21 -20.27 -28.36
CA LEU A 66 -14.76 -20.35 -26.97
C LEU A 66 -15.35 -19.25 -26.07
N LEU A 67 -15.65 -18.08 -26.63
CA LEU A 67 -16.15 -16.92 -25.87
C LEU A 67 -17.67 -16.87 -25.80
N GLN A 68 -18.38 -17.76 -26.49
CA GLN A 68 -19.84 -17.84 -26.50
C GLN A 68 -20.47 -17.93 -25.11
N PRO A 69 -20.01 -18.78 -24.15
CA PRO A 69 -20.63 -18.82 -22.82
C PRO A 69 -20.55 -17.47 -22.09
N ILE A 70 -19.43 -16.77 -22.22
CA ILE A 70 -19.22 -15.45 -21.59
C ILE A 70 -20.10 -14.41 -22.26
N LYS A 71 -20.18 -14.44 -23.60
CA LYS A 71 -21.01 -13.55 -24.40
C LYS A 71 -22.49 -13.73 -24.06
N THR A 72 -23.00 -14.96 -23.92
CA THR A 72 -24.38 -15.22 -23.54
C THR A 72 -24.70 -14.64 -22.16
N GLN A 73 -23.80 -14.80 -21.17
CA GLN A 73 -23.99 -14.21 -19.85
C GLN A 73 -24.00 -12.67 -19.91
N LEU A 74 -23.14 -12.06 -20.74
CA LEU A 74 -23.13 -10.61 -20.95
C LEU A 74 -24.43 -10.10 -21.57
N LEU A 75 -24.98 -10.81 -22.56
CA LEU A 75 -26.24 -10.46 -23.20
C LEU A 75 -27.43 -10.60 -22.23
N ASN A 76 -27.45 -11.65 -21.41
CA ASN A 76 -28.46 -11.80 -20.36
C ASN A 76 -28.44 -10.63 -19.36
N LEU A 77 -27.24 -10.11 -19.03
CA LEU A 77 -27.08 -8.94 -18.17
C LEU A 77 -27.52 -7.65 -18.87
N GLU A 78 -27.38 -7.57 -20.20
CA GLU A 78 -27.80 -6.44 -21.01
C GLU A 78 -29.33 -6.26 -20.99
N ASP A 79 -30.08 -7.37 -20.91
CA ASP A 79 -31.56 -7.34 -20.86
C ASP A 79 -32.12 -6.67 -19.60
N TYR A 80 -31.35 -6.61 -18.51
CA TYR A 80 -31.74 -5.89 -17.29
C TYR A 80 -31.51 -4.38 -17.39
N VAL A 81 -30.83 -3.89 -18.43
CA VAL A 81 -30.55 -2.47 -18.61
C VAL A 81 -31.68 -1.82 -19.42
N SER A 82 -32.46 -0.95 -18.76
CA SER A 82 -33.55 -0.19 -19.38
C SER A 82 -33.04 0.98 -20.23
N ALA A 83 -32.54 0.68 -21.42
CA ALA A 83 -32.15 1.68 -22.42
C ALA A 83 -32.89 1.45 -23.75
N SER A 84 -33.43 2.54 -24.32
CA SER A 84 -34.24 2.53 -25.54
C SER A 84 -33.43 2.18 -26.80
N GLU A 85 -32.18 2.64 -26.88
CA GLU A 85 -31.28 2.35 -28.00
C GLU A 85 -30.36 1.15 -27.68
N GLU A 86 -30.25 0.20 -28.61
CA GLU A 86 -29.38 -0.98 -28.49
C GLU A 86 -27.92 -0.59 -28.26
N LYS A 87 -27.41 0.42 -28.97
CA LYS A 87 -26.02 0.89 -28.83
C LYS A 87 -25.75 1.47 -27.44
N MET A 88 -26.71 2.22 -26.90
CA MET A 88 -26.62 2.80 -25.56
C MET A 88 -26.65 1.69 -24.50
N ARG A 89 -27.57 0.72 -24.65
CA ARG A 89 -27.69 -0.44 -23.76
C ARG A 89 -26.40 -1.26 -23.71
N ALA A 90 -25.83 -1.57 -24.87
CA ALA A 90 -24.57 -2.29 -25.00
C ALA A 90 -23.38 -1.55 -24.38
N THR A 91 -23.32 -0.23 -24.54
CA THR A 91 -22.24 0.59 -23.97
C THR A 91 -22.30 0.61 -22.45
N ILE A 92 -23.50 0.76 -21.88
CA ILE A 92 -23.72 0.76 -20.43
C ILE A 92 -23.40 -0.62 -19.85
N SER A 93 -23.91 -1.70 -20.46
CA SER A 93 -23.68 -3.08 -19.98
C SER A 93 -22.21 -3.48 -20.02
N CYS A 94 -21.49 -3.15 -21.10
CA CYS A 94 -20.05 -3.42 -21.23
C CYS A 94 -19.23 -2.59 -20.24
N SER A 95 -19.58 -1.32 -20.04
CA SER A 95 -18.87 -0.44 -19.10
C SER A 95 -19.06 -0.90 -17.66
N LEU A 96 -20.28 -1.26 -17.27
CA LEU A 96 -20.59 -1.76 -15.93
C LEU A 96 -19.89 -3.09 -15.66
N THR A 97 -20.01 -4.05 -16.59
CA THR A 97 -19.36 -5.36 -16.47
C THR A 97 -17.84 -5.22 -16.44
N GLY A 98 -17.26 -4.40 -17.31
CA GLY A 98 -15.83 -4.11 -17.34
C GLY A 98 -15.32 -3.45 -16.06
N ALA A 99 -16.11 -2.57 -15.44
CA ALA A 99 -15.79 -1.96 -14.15
C ALA A 99 -15.83 -2.99 -13.01
N VAL A 100 -16.84 -3.87 -12.97
CA VAL A 100 -16.94 -4.94 -11.95
C VAL A 100 -15.75 -5.90 -12.07
N VAL A 101 -15.42 -6.35 -13.29
CA VAL A 101 -14.24 -7.20 -13.54
C VAL A 101 -12.95 -6.49 -13.13
N PHE A 102 -12.81 -5.21 -13.44
CA PHE A 102 -11.65 -4.42 -13.01
C PHE A 102 -11.52 -4.36 -11.48
N VAL A 103 -12.61 -4.09 -10.76
CA VAL A 103 -12.61 -4.08 -9.29
C VAL A 103 -12.23 -5.45 -8.73
N ALA A 104 -12.77 -6.53 -9.30
CA ALA A 104 -12.43 -7.89 -8.88
C ALA A 104 -10.95 -8.22 -9.11
N LEU A 105 -10.40 -7.90 -10.30
CA LEU A 105 -8.98 -8.12 -10.62
C LEU A 105 -8.04 -7.32 -9.73
N THR A 106 -8.36 -6.05 -9.48
CA THR A 106 -7.57 -5.20 -8.59
C THR A 106 -7.64 -5.67 -7.15
N PHE A 107 -8.80 -6.10 -6.68
CA PHE A 107 -8.97 -6.72 -5.35
C PHE A 107 -8.14 -8.00 -5.22
N TRP A 108 -8.20 -8.89 -6.19
CA TRP A 108 -7.39 -10.12 -6.21
C TRP A 108 -5.89 -9.82 -6.20
N ARG A 109 -5.44 -8.86 -7.01
CA ARG A 109 -4.03 -8.45 -7.04
C ARG A 109 -3.59 -7.84 -5.70
N LYS A 110 -4.43 -7.03 -5.03
CA LYS A 110 -4.17 -6.55 -3.66
C LYS A 110 -4.03 -7.70 -2.67
N LEU A 111 -4.89 -8.70 -2.75
CA LEU A 111 -4.83 -9.86 -1.87
C LEU A 111 -3.55 -10.69 -2.09
N MET A 112 -3.15 -10.90 -3.34
CA MET A 112 -1.89 -11.59 -3.67
C MET A 112 -0.68 -10.81 -3.13
N LEU A 113 -0.63 -9.50 -3.38
CA LEU A 113 0.42 -8.63 -2.86
C LEU A 113 0.46 -8.66 -1.33
N ARG A 114 -0.69 -8.59 -0.67
CA ARG A 114 -0.76 -8.70 0.80
C ARG A 114 -0.19 -10.01 1.30
N ASN A 115 -0.44 -11.13 0.63
CA ASN A 115 0.14 -12.41 1.01
C ASN A 115 1.64 -12.48 0.74
N LEU A 116 2.11 -11.95 -0.39
CA LEU A 116 3.55 -11.87 -0.67
C LEU A 116 4.28 -11.00 0.37
N LEU A 117 3.72 -9.85 0.75
CA LEU A 117 4.30 -8.94 1.72
C LEU A 117 4.29 -9.47 3.16
N ARG A 118 3.59 -10.58 3.44
CA ARG A 118 3.70 -11.29 4.72
C ARG A 118 5.00 -12.07 4.86
N TYR A 119 5.62 -12.45 3.74
CA TYR A 119 6.86 -13.21 3.77
C TYR A 119 8.01 -12.34 4.31
N ARG A 120 8.65 -12.82 5.38
CA ARG A 120 9.69 -12.11 6.14
C ARG A 120 11.01 -12.87 6.23
N ALA A 121 11.09 -14.10 5.73
CA ALA A 121 12.30 -14.91 5.89
C ALA A 121 13.51 -14.33 5.14
N TRP A 122 13.27 -13.61 4.04
CA TRP A 122 14.31 -12.89 3.30
C TRP A 122 15.15 -11.93 4.17
N MET A 123 14.59 -11.39 5.27
CA MET A 123 15.31 -10.49 6.18
C MET A 123 16.36 -11.19 7.04
N TYR A 124 16.22 -12.49 7.26
CA TYR A 124 17.11 -13.30 8.09
C TYR A 124 18.07 -14.16 7.24
N GLU A 125 17.92 -14.15 5.92
CA GLU A 125 18.80 -14.84 4.99
C GLU A 125 20.06 -14.01 4.68
N ASN A 126 21.14 -14.69 4.29
CA ASN A 126 22.35 -13.99 3.83
C ASN A 126 22.08 -13.28 2.49
N PRO A 127 22.24 -11.95 2.39
CA PRO A 127 21.94 -11.19 1.17
C PRO A 127 22.70 -11.65 -0.07
N THR A 128 23.89 -12.23 0.11
CA THR A 128 24.75 -12.68 -1.01
C THR A 128 24.33 -14.02 -1.60
N LYS A 129 23.58 -14.84 -0.84
CA LYS A 129 23.18 -16.20 -1.23
C LYS A 129 21.72 -16.47 -0.83
N PRO A 130 20.75 -15.76 -1.44
CA PRO A 130 19.35 -15.93 -1.09
C PRO A 130 18.82 -17.29 -1.55
N SER A 131 17.86 -17.84 -0.79
CA SER A 131 17.21 -19.11 -1.12
C SER A 131 16.40 -19.00 -2.42
N ILE A 132 16.10 -20.15 -3.04
CA ILE A 132 15.24 -20.19 -4.24
C ILE A 132 13.85 -19.61 -3.93
N ALA A 133 13.34 -19.85 -2.72
CA ALA A 133 12.07 -19.29 -2.26
C ALA A 133 12.09 -17.76 -2.25
N THR A 134 13.15 -17.14 -1.70
CA THR A 134 13.33 -15.68 -1.70
C THR A 134 13.45 -15.11 -3.11
N LYS A 135 14.18 -15.80 -4.00
CA LYS A 135 14.29 -15.37 -5.42
C LYS A 135 12.93 -15.39 -6.12
N LEU A 136 12.19 -16.50 -6.00
CA LEU A 136 10.85 -16.64 -6.59
C LEU A 136 9.89 -15.61 -6.02
N TRP A 137 9.90 -15.40 -4.70
CA TRP A 137 9.12 -14.35 -4.04
C TRP A 137 9.43 -12.96 -4.62
N GLY A 138 10.70 -12.61 -4.78
CA GLY A 138 11.12 -11.32 -5.34
C GLY A 138 10.65 -11.12 -6.78
N ILE A 139 10.72 -12.15 -7.61
CA ILE A 139 10.20 -12.14 -8.99
C ILE A 139 8.69 -11.93 -8.97
N LEU A 140 7.95 -12.71 -8.18
CA LEU A 140 6.49 -12.60 -8.06
C LEU A 140 6.06 -11.22 -7.56
N LEU A 141 6.76 -10.67 -6.57
CA LEU A 141 6.51 -9.33 -6.04
C LEU A 141 6.76 -8.27 -7.11
N THR A 142 7.82 -8.40 -7.91
CA THR A 142 8.13 -7.45 -8.99
C THR A 142 7.08 -7.49 -10.09
N VAL A 143 6.61 -8.68 -10.49
CA VAL A 143 5.55 -8.84 -11.50
C VAL A 143 4.22 -8.27 -10.98
N LEU A 144 3.83 -8.62 -9.75
CA LEU A 144 2.55 -8.19 -9.19
C LEU A 144 2.54 -6.73 -8.70
N SER A 145 3.69 -6.11 -8.42
CA SER A 145 3.74 -4.69 -8.05
C SER A 145 3.60 -3.74 -9.23
N GLY A 146 3.96 -4.21 -10.43
CA GLY A 146 3.89 -3.42 -11.66
C GLY A 146 5.03 -2.42 -11.80
N TRP A 147 4.93 -1.59 -12.83
CA TRP A 147 6.01 -0.68 -13.19
C TRP A 147 6.02 0.58 -12.31
N ARG A 148 7.14 0.83 -11.62
CA ARG A 148 7.44 2.04 -10.84
C ARG A 148 6.30 2.44 -9.87
N PRO A 149 6.04 1.64 -8.82
CA PRO A 149 5.07 2.02 -7.79
C PRO A 149 5.46 3.36 -7.15
N SER A 150 4.46 4.15 -6.79
CA SER A 150 4.65 5.38 -6.01
C SER A 150 4.96 5.03 -4.55
N ILE A 151 5.49 6.00 -3.80
CA ILE A 151 5.90 5.87 -2.39
C ILE A 151 4.77 5.25 -1.54
N TYR A 152 3.52 5.65 -1.78
CA TYR A 152 2.36 5.19 -1.00
C TYR A 152 1.55 4.08 -1.68
N SER A 153 1.99 3.58 -2.83
CA SER A 153 1.24 2.55 -3.57
C SER A 153 0.97 1.32 -2.71
N TYR A 154 1.97 0.82 -1.99
CA TYR A 154 1.85 -0.40 -1.21
C TYR A 154 1.00 -0.28 0.06
N GLN A 155 0.69 0.92 0.54
CA GLN A 155 0.05 1.12 1.85
C GLN A 155 -1.23 0.30 2.01
N GLY A 156 -2.10 0.31 0.99
CA GLY A 156 -3.34 -0.48 1.00
C GLY A 156 -3.15 -1.99 0.85
N SER A 157 -1.96 -2.44 0.43
CA SER A 157 -1.64 -3.87 0.27
C SER A 157 -0.77 -4.42 1.39
N LEU A 158 -0.33 -3.60 2.34
CA LEU A 158 0.41 -4.10 3.50
C LEU A 158 -0.47 -5.08 4.31
N PRO A 159 0.13 -6.14 4.89
CA PRO A 159 -0.59 -6.99 5.82
C PRO A 159 -0.80 -6.25 7.13
N ARG A 160 -1.96 -6.50 7.76
CA ARG A 160 -2.23 -6.02 9.12
C ARG A 160 -1.23 -6.60 10.11
N MET A 161 -0.95 -5.86 11.16
CA MET A 161 -0.11 -6.34 12.25
C MET A 161 -0.79 -7.54 12.94
N PRO A 162 -0.17 -8.74 12.95
CA PRO A 162 -0.76 -9.91 13.60
C PRO A 162 -0.69 -9.78 15.12
N VAL A 163 -1.71 -10.28 15.81
CA VAL A 163 -1.68 -10.42 17.27
C VAL A 163 -0.95 -11.73 17.61
N PRO A 164 0.14 -11.70 18.39
CA PRO A 164 0.86 -12.91 18.76
C PRO A 164 0.00 -13.81 19.66
N PRO A 165 0.16 -15.16 19.60
CA PRO A 165 -0.55 -16.06 20.49
C PRO A 165 -0.22 -15.79 21.96
N LEU A 166 -1.23 -15.83 22.84
CA LEU A 166 -1.07 -15.55 24.27
C LEU A 166 -0.02 -16.46 24.93
N LYS A 167 -0.14 -17.78 24.73
CA LYS A 167 0.79 -18.77 25.28
C LYS A 167 2.24 -18.52 24.88
N GLU A 168 2.46 -18.22 23.60
CA GLU A 168 3.80 -17.92 23.09
C GLU A 168 4.33 -16.61 23.66
N THR A 169 3.47 -15.61 23.83
CA THR A 169 3.81 -14.32 24.44
C THR A 169 4.22 -14.50 25.91
N MET A 170 3.48 -15.32 26.68
CA MET A 170 3.81 -15.63 28.08
C MET A 170 5.11 -16.42 28.20
N ARG A 171 5.33 -17.40 27.31
CA ARG A 171 6.59 -18.15 27.26
C ARG A 171 7.79 -17.24 26.99
N GLN A 172 7.68 -16.34 26.00
CA GLN A 172 8.74 -15.38 25.68
C GLN A 172 8.96 -14.35 26.79
N LEU A 173 7.89 -13.95 27.50
CA LEU A 173 7.99 -13.09 28.68
C LEU A 173 8.80 -13.77 29.78
N VAL A 174 8.50 -15.00 30.17
CA VAL A 174 9.27 -15.70 31.21
C VAL A 174 10.73 -15.85 30.78
N ALA A 175 10.97 -16.29 29.54
CA ALA A 175 12.32 -16.49 29.02
C ALA A 175 13.17 -15.20 28.99
N SER A 176 12.56 -14.03 28.78
CA SER A 176 13.30 -12.76 28.80
C SER A 176 13.69 -12.30 30.21
N PHE A 177 12.99 -12.78 31.23
CA PHE A 177 13.27 -12.48 32.64
C PHE A 177 14.16 -13.53 33.33
N GLU A 178 14.33 -14.72 32.76
CA GLU A 178 15.29 -15.73 33.26
C GLU A 178 16.70 -15.16 33.52
N PRO A 179 17.34 -14.42 32.60
CA PRO A 179 18.66 -13.84 32.88
C PRO A 179 18.64 -12.73 33.92
N ILE A 180 17.50 -12.03 34.10
CA ILE A 180 17.36 -10.93 35.07
C ILE A 180 17.23 -11.49 36.49
N TYR A 181 16.55 -12.62 36.64
CA TYR A 181 16.33 -13.29 37.92
C TYR A 181 17.27 -14.48 38.17
N ALA A 182 18.42 -14.52 37.49
CA ALA A 182 19.39 -15.60 37.63
C ALA A 182 19.78 -15.87 39.10
N ASP A 183 19.95 -14.81 39.89
CA ASP A 183 20.31 -14.89 41.32
C ASP A 183 19.08 -14.91 42.26
N GLN A 184 17.86 -14.91 41.72
CA GLN A 184 16.60 -14.78 42.48
C GLN A 184 15.56 -15.81 42.01
N PRO A 185 15.82 -17.12 42.20
CA PRO A 185 14.98 -18.18 41.65
C PRO A 185 13.54 -18.14 42.17
N GLU A 186 13.32 -17.70 43.41
CA GLU A 186 11.97 -17.59 43.98
C GLU A 186 11.09 -16.57 43.23
N LYS A 187 11.66 -15.43 42.80
CA LYS A 187 10.93 -14.44 42.00
C LYS A 187 10.63 -14.92 40.59
N LEU A 188 11.53 -15.70 40.01
CA LEU A 188 11.30 -16.32 38.70
C LEU A 188 10.15 -17.32 38.77
N GLU A 189 10.06 -18.10 39.86
CA GLU A 189 8.97 -19.04 40.06
C GLU A 189 7.62 -18.33 40.31
N GLU A 190 7.63 -17.23 41.07
CA GLU A 190 6.46 -16.36 41.23
C GLU A 190 5.97 -15.82 39.88
N LEU A 191 6.87 -15.28 39.05
CA LEU A 191 6.55 -14.79 37.71
C LEU A 191 5.94 -15.90 36.83
N LYS A 192 6.50 -17.11 36.87
CA LYS A 192 5.97 -18.27 36.11
C LYS A 192 4.55 -18.60 36.53
N LYS A 193 4.29 -18.63 37.83
CA LYS A 193 2.96 -18.89 38.39
C LYS A 193 1.96 -17.80 37.98
N ASP A 194 2.36 -16.53 38.05
CA ASP A 194 1.52 -15.40 37.64
C ASP A 194 1.24 -15.40 36.14
N ALA A 195 2.24 -15.70 35.32
CA ALA A 195 2.06 -15.84 33.88
C ALA A 195 1.08 -16.97 33.53
N GLN A 196 1.19 -18.12 34.22
CA GLN A 196 0.28 -19.24 34.06
C GLN A 196 -1.15 -18.91 34.52
N ASN A 197 -1.27 -18.21 35.66
CA ASN A 197 -2.56 -17.74 36.16
C ASN A 197 -3.20 -16.77 35.17
N PHE A 198 -2.44 -15.82 34.62
CA PHE A 198 -2.93 -14.89 33.61
C PHE A 198 -3.34 -15.61 32.32
N GLU A 199 -2.54 -16.56 31.84
CA GLU A 199 -2.83 -17.36 30.63
C GLU A 199 -4.14 -18.14 30.76
N THR A 200 -4.48 -18.62 31.96
CA THR A 200 -5.66 -19.46 32.19
C THR A 200 -6.92 -18.68 32.59
N THR A 201 -6.77 -17.50 33.20
CA THR A 201 -7.89 -16.72 33.75
C THR A 201 -8.28 -15.55 32.85
N LEU A 202 -7.64 -14.39 33.03
CA LEU A 202 -8.00 -13.12 32.40
C LEU A 202 -7.47 -12.99 30.97
N GLY A 203 -6.28 -13.53 30.70
CA GLY A 203 -5.56 -13.42 29.45
C GLY A 203 -6.40 -13.82 28.22
N PRO A 204 -7.12 -14.96 28.22
CA PRO A 204 -7.95 -15.37 27.07
C PRO A 204 -9.05 -14.36 26.74
N LYS A 205 -9.65 -13.72 27.74
CA LYS A 205 -10.67 -12.68 27.55
C LYS A 205 -10.06 -11.43 26.89
N LEU A 206 -8.92 -10.97 27.40
CA LEU A 206 -8.21 -9.81 26.85
C LEU A 206 -7.68 -10.10 25.43
N GLN A 207 -7.14 -11.29 25.19
CA GLN A 207 -6.66 -11.72 23.87
C GLN A 207 -7.78 -11.72 22.83
N LYS A 208 -8.99 -12.17 23.19
CA LYS A 208 -10.16 -12.11 22.30
C LYS A 208 -10.51 -10.66 21.95
N MET A 209 -10.50 -9.75 22.92
CA MET A 209 -10.76 -8.32 22.68
C MET A 209 -9.67 -7.70 21.78
N LEU A 210 -8.41 -8.09 21.97
CA LEU A 210 -7.27 -7.64 21.16
C LEU A 210 -7.38 -8.13 19.71
N LEU A 211 -7.76 -9.39 19.51
CA LEU A 211 -8.04 -9.95 18.20
C LEU A 211 -9.17 -9.22 17.48
N LEU A 212 -10.28 -8.96 18.17
CA LEU A 212 -11.38 -8.17 17.62
C LEU A 212 -10.91 -6.77 17.20
N ARG A 213 -10.12 -6.08 18.03
CA ARG A 213 -9.54 -4.78 17.69
C ARG A 213 -8.67 -4.87 16.42
N SER A 214 -7.86 -5.92 16.28
CA SER A 214 -6.97 -6.11 15.12
C SER A 214 -7.69 -6.27 13.78
N TRP A 215 -9.01 -6.56 13.79
CA TRP A 215 -9.79 -6.65 12.55
C TRP A 215 -10.15 -5.28 11.98
N TRP A 216 -10.24 -4.26 12.85
CA TRP A 216 -10.67 -2.90 12.50
C TRP A 216 -9.51 -1.91 12.39
N ALA A 217 -8.29 -2.30 12.74
CA ALA A 217 -7.10 -1.46 12.65
C ALA A 217 -6.02 -2.15 11.80
N ASP A 218 -5.32 -1.39 10.96
CA ASP A 218 -4.16 -1.93 10.21
C ASP A 218 -3.00 -2.30 11.16
N ASN A 219 -2.85 -1.52 12.23
CA ASN A 219 -1.98 -1.81 13.35
C ASN A 219 -2.76 -1.60 14.65
N PHE A 220 -2.97 -2.67 15.43
CA PHE A 220 -3.79 -2.61 16.64
C PHE A 220 -3.14 -1.83 17.80
N VAL A 221 -1.83 -1.58 17.73
CA VAL A 221 -1.02 -0.96 18.79
C VAL A 221 -0.78 0.54 18.56
N SER A 222 -0.81 1.03 17.30
CA SER A 222 -0.36 2.39 16.96
C SER A 222 -0.96 3.49 17.84
N ASP A 223 -2.28 3.57 17.99
CA ASP A 223 -2.92 4.63 18.79
C ASP A 223 -2.52 4.54 20.27
N TRP A 224 -2.37 3.32 20.79
CA TRP A 224 -1.94 3.10 22.16
C TRP A 224 -0.47 3.46 22.35
N TRP A 225 0.38 3.11 21.38
CA TRP A 225 1.78 3.46 21.40
C TRP A 225 1.97 4.98 21.43
N GLU A 226 1.33 5.69 20.51
CA GLU A 226 1.38 7.16 20.46
C GLU A 226 0.89 7.79 21.77
N LYS A 227 -0.30 7.40 22.23
CA LYS A 227 -0.91 7.98 23.42
C LYS A 227 -0.15 7.67 24.71
N TYR A 228 0.10 6.39 24.99
CA TYR A 228 0.59 5.94 26.29
C TYR A 228 2.12 6.03 26.41
N VAL A 229 2.87 5.88 25.31
CA VAL A 229 4.34 5.92 25.36
C VAL A 229 4.86 7.35 25.20
N TYR A 230 4.25 8.17 24.34
CA TYR A 230 4.75 9.51 24.06
C TYR A 230 3.90 10.62 24.65
N LEU A 231 2.59 10.64 24.37
CA LEU A 231 1.76 11.82 24.67
C LEU A 231 1.36 11.96 26.15
N MET A 232 1.30 10.87 26.91
CA MET A 232 0.97 10.94 28.35
C MET A 232 2.19 11.16 29.27
N GLY A 233 3.41 11.01 28.75
CA GLY A 233 4.62 11.27 29.51
C GLY A 233 4.70 12.75 29.92
N ARG A 234 4.93 13.01 31.21
CA ARG A 234 5.12 14.38 31.73
C ARG A 234 6.59 14.78 31.87
N THR A 235 7.50 13.89 31.49
CA THR A 235 8.94 14.14 31.52
C THR A 235 9.33 15.09 30.38
N PRO A 236 10.36 15.93 30.57
CA PRO A 236 10.78 16.87 29.54
C PRO A 236 11.28 16.12 28.29
N LEU A 237 10.71 16.47 27.13
CA LEU A 237 11.01 15.82 25.83
C LEU A 237 12.47 15.88 25.38
N PRO A 238 13.23 17.00 25.56
CA PRO A 238 14.55 17.15 24.96
C PRO A 238 15.57 16.07 25.35
N ILE A 239 15.50 15.56 26.58
CA ILE A 239 16.44 14.56 27.11
C ILE A 239 15.86 13.15 27.04
N ASN A 240 14.54 13.01 27.26
CA ASN A 240 13.92 11.71 27.52
C ASN A 240 13.30 11.05 26.28
N SER A 241 13.09 11.77 25.18
CA SER A 241 12.37 11.23 24.02
C SER A 241 12.90 11.70 22.68
N ASN A 242 13.40 12.93 22.59
CA ASN A 242 13.99 13.41 21.34
C ASN A 242 15.27 12.66 21.03
N TYR A 243 15.41 12.22 19.78
CA TYR A 243 16.64 11.66 19.24
C TYR A 243 17.23 12.61 18.20
N TYR A 244 18.55 12.57 18.02
CA TYR A 244 19.23 13.28 16.95
C TYR A 244 20.16 12.31 16.22
N ILE A 245 20.32 12.53 14.92
CA ILE A 245 21.25 11.79 14.07
C ILE A 245 22.21 12.82 13.49
N MET A 246 23.52 12.56 13.59
CA MET A 246 24.54 13.39 12.97
C MET A 246 24.98 12.75 11.66
N ASP A 247 25.01 13.54 10.58
CA ASP A 247 25.39 13.11 9.23
C ASP A 247 26.91 13.12 8.99
N GLN A 248 27.67 13.65 9.94
CA GLN A 248 29.11 13.96 9.81
C GLN A 248 30.04 12.72 9.86
N CYS A 249 29.49 11.51 9.90
CA CYS A 249 30.29 10.29 10.00
C CYS A 249 31.19 10.03 8.77
N TYR A 250 30.85 10.61 7.61
CA TYR A 250 31.51 10.34 6.33
C TYR A 250 32.03 11.59 5.61
N TRP A 251 31.74 12.78 6.14
CA TRP A 251 32.13 14.05 5.54
C TRP A 251 32.25 15.13 6.61
N THR A 252 33.28 15.97 6.50
CA THR A 252 33.47 17.12 7.37
C THR A 252 32.85 18.35 6.70
N PRO A 253 31.75 18.92 7.24
CA PRO A 253 31.13 20.08 6.63
C PRO A 253 32.06 21.30 6.71
N THR A 254 31.85 22.26 5.82
CA THR A 254 32.57 23.55 5.86
C THR A 254 32.37 24.24 7.20
N SER A 255 33.42 24.90 7.71
CA SER A 255 33.34 25.69 8.94
C SER A 255 32.38 26.88 8.82
N ILE A 256 32.13 27.34 7.59
CA ILE A 256 31.23 28.45 7.28
C ILE A 256 29.77 27.97 7.34
N GLN A 257 29.05 28.33 8.41
CA GLN A 257 27.66 27.87 8.63
C GLN A 257 26.72 28.15 7.44
N CYS A 258 26.88 29.29 6.75
CA CYS A 258 26.06 29.66 5.60
C CYS A 258 26.35 28.84 4.32
N ALA A 259 27.47 28.11 4.28
CA ALA A 259 27.87 27.30 3.14
C ALA A 259 27.71 25.79 3.40
N ARG A 260 27.24 25.39 4.60
CA ARG A 260 26.79 24.03 4.91
C ARG A 260 25.39 23.83 4.35
#